data_AF-A0AAJ1EUC1-F1
#
_entry.id   AF-A0AAJ1EUC1-F1
#
_cell.length_a   1.000
_cell.length_b   1.000
_cell.length_c   1.000
_cell.angle_alpha   90.00
_cell.angle_beta   90.00
_cell.angle_gamma   90.00
#
_symmetry.space_group_name_H-M   'P 1'
#
loop_
_entity.id
_entity.type
_entity.pdbx_description
1 polymer ?
#
loop_
_entity_poly.entity_id
_entity_poly.type
_entity_poly.pdbx_seq_one_letter_code
_entity_poly.pdbx_strand_id
1 'polypeptide(L)'
;MSDIAQQLVLRSRVAAWSDQVQKPASGLAEQFRDLLGRRIGNAQLSGLNNTVQSAPSFDQVKKFVEHQGEKAERAGRFDVGEFWEAVGKALAGLEDEAWRLATEAGLPVPPKGSKRRDVRQELDPLFLRLAQEYVQHFVAHSTMLSHPSHRRMP
;
A
#
# COMPACT_ATOMS: atom_id res chain seq x y z
N MET A 1 -3.89 29.97 5.91
CA MET A 1 -3.66 28.98 6.99
C MET A 1 -2.15 28.89 7.17
N SER A 2 -1.61 28.83 8.39
CA SER A 2 -0.16 28.61 8.56
C SER A 2 0.23 27.19 8.15
N ASP A 3 1.45 27.00 7.63
CA ASP A 3 1.99 25.68 7.24
C ASP A 3 1.84 24.64 8.37
N ILE A 4 2.14 25.01 9.61
CA ILE A 4 1.96 24.15 10.79
C ILE A 4 0.51 23.66 10.93
N ALA A 5 -0.47 24.52 10.68
CA ALA A 5 -1.88 24.17 10.78
C ALA A 5 -2.30 23.20 9.66
N GLN A 6 -1.80 23.39 8.44
CA GLN A 6 -2.04 22.47 7.32
C GLN A 6 -1.42 21.10 7.59
N GLN A 7 -0.21 21.05 8.14
CA GLN A 7 0.45 19.80 8.53
C GLN A 7 -0.31 19.05 9.64
N LEU A 8 -0.86 19.76 10.64
CA LEU A 8 -1.68 19.15 11.69
C LEU A 8 -2.98 18.56 11.12
N VAL A 9 -3.65 19.28 10.22
CA VAL A 9 -4.83 18.77 9.53
C VAL A 9 -4.48 17.55 8.71
N LEU A 10 -3.41 17.58 7.91
CA LEU A 10 -2.96 16.44 7.13
C LEU A 10 -2.73 15.21 8.01
N ARG A 11 -1.99 15.35 9.12
CA ARG A 11 -1.74 14.24 10.06
C ARG A 11 -3.02 13.63 10.59
N SER A 12 -3.98 14.47 11.01
CA SER A 12 -5.28 13.99 11.49
C SER A 12 -6.07 13.27 10.39
N ARG A 13 -6.03 13.77 9.16
CA ARG A 13 -6.69 13.17 8.00
C ARG A 13 -6.07 11.83 7.60
N VAL A 14 -4.73 11.74 7.60
CA VAL A 14 -4.00 10.49 7.36
C VAL A 14 -4.31 9.46 8.44
N ALA A 15 -4.37 9.85 9.72
CA ALA A 15 -4.74 8.93 10.79
C ALA A 15 -6.17 8.37 10.60
N ALA A 16 -7.14 9.24 10.35
CA ALA A 16 -8.53 8.83 10.10
C ALA A 16 -8.65 7.95 8.84
N TRP A 17 -7.88 8.25 7.80
CA TRP A 17 -7.79 7.41 6.61
C TRP A 17 -7.14 6.05 6.92
N SER A 18 -6.08 6.01 7.72
CA SER A 18 -5.38 4.78 8.14
C SER A 18 -6.34 3.81 8.84
N ASP A 19 -7.18 4.33 9.74
CA ASP A 19 -8.22 3.56 10.42
C ASP A 19 -9.24 2.96 9.42
N GLN A 20 -9.62 3.72 8.39
CA GLN A 20 -10.56 3.27 7.37
C GLN A 20 -9.95 2.19 6.47
N VAL A 21 -8.67 2.29 6.13
CA VAL A 21 -8.01 1.35 5.21
C VAL A 21 -7.57 0.04 5.85
N GLN A 22 -7.64 -0.09 7.18
CA GLN A 22 -7.45 -1.37 7.87
C GLN A 22 -8.37 -2.47 7.31
N LYS A 23 -9.66 -2.17 7.14
CA LYS A 23 -10.64 -3.13 6.62
C LYS A 23 -10.30 -3.61 5.20
N PRO A 24 -10.13 -2.75 4.18
CA PRO A 24 -9.76 -3.23 2.85
C PRO A 24 -8.39 -3.91 2.81
N ALA A 25 -7.40 -3.48 3.63
CA ALA A 25 -6.12 -4.18 3.74
C ALA A 25 -6.29 -5.61 4.29
N SER A 26 -7.07 -5.79 5.36
CA SER A 26 -7.40 -7.12 5.89
C SER A 26 -8.20 -7.95 4.89
N GLY A 27 -9.14 -7.34 4.15
CA GLY A 27 -9.95 -8.02 3.15
C GLY A 27 -9.12 -8.57 2.00
N LEU A 28 -8.10 -7.81 1.56
CA LEU A 28 -7.14 -8.29 0.56
C LEU A 28 -6.32 -9.48 1.09
N ALA A 29 -5.82 -9.40 2.32
CA ALA A 29 -5.09 -10.50 2.94
C ALA A 29 -5.96 -11.77 3.09
N GLU A 30 -7.24 -11.60 3.44
CA GLU A 30 -8.21 -12.69 3.52
C GLU A 30 -8.51 -13.33 2.17
N GLN A 31 -8.64 -12.53 1.10
CA GLN A 31 -8.85 -13.03 -0.25
C GLN A 31 -7.76 -14.03 -0.68
N PHE A 32 -6.53 -13.81 -0.24
CA PHE A 32 -5.37 -14.65 -0.58
C PHE A 32 -4.88 -15.51 0.58
N ARG A 33 -5.73 -15.74 1.59
CA ARG A 33 -5.41 -16.53 2.81
C ARG A 33 -4.72 -17.85 2.49
N ASP A 34 -5.19 -18.57 1.48
CA ASP A 34 -4.65 -19.91 1.13
C ASP A 34 -3.22 -19.87 0.57
N LEU A 35 -2.78 -18.71 0.08
CA LEU A 35 -1.42 -18.49 -0.39
C LEU A 35 -0.47 -18.08 0.75
N LEU A 36 -1.00 -17.40 1.76
CA LEU A 36 -0.22 -16.87 2.88
C LEU A 36 0.38 -18.00 3.75
N GLY A 37 1.66 -17.89 4.07
CA GLY A 37 2.41 -18.89 4.83
C GLY A 37 2.75 -20.17 4.05
N ARG A 38 2.29 -20.29 2.79
CA ARG A 38 2.59 -21.43 1.90
C ARG A 38 3.37 -20.99 0.66
N ARG A 39 2.74 -20.17 -0.17
CA ARG A 39 3.28 -19.68 -1.45
C ARG A 39 3.76 -18.24 -1.36
N ILE A 40 3.13 -17.43 -0.51
CA ILE A 40 3.58 -16.11 -0.09
C ILE A 40 4.18 -16.23 1.30
N GLY A 41 5.51 -16.17 1.39
CA GLY A 41 6.23 -16.31 2.64
C GLY A 41 6.45 -14.99 3.39
N ASN A 42 6.82 -15.08 4.67
CA ASN A 42 7.18 -13.93 5.49
C ASN A 42 8.30 -13.09 4.87
N ALA A 43 9.23 -13.69 4.12
CA ALA A 43 10.28 -12.96 3.41
C ALA A 43 9.74 -12.04 2.32
N GLN A 44 8.69 -12.45 1.60
CA GLN A 44 8.04 -11.63 0.58
C GLN A 44 7.25 -10.47 1.20
N LEU A 45 6.51 -10.74 2.28
CA LEU A 45 5.79 -9.71 3.03
C LEU A 45 6.75 -8.70 3.68
N SER A 46 7.84 -9.19 4.28
CA SER A 46 8.90 -8.34 4.84
C SER A 46 9.61 -7.55 3.76
N GLY A 47 9.85 -8.14 2.59
CA GLY A 47 10.41 -7.45 1.44
C GLY A 47 9.54 -6.28 0.96
N LEU A 48 8.22 -6.48 0.90
CA LEU A 48 7.27 -5.40 0.61
C LEU A 48 7.30 -4.32 1.68
N ASN A 49 7.22 -4.69 2.96
CA ASN A 49 7.26 -3.75 4.08
C ASN A 49 8.56 -2.92 4.08
N ASN A 50 9.71 -3.56 3.93
CA ASN A 50 10.99 -2.87 3.89
C ASN A 50 11.06 -1.92 2.68
N THR A 51 10.55 -2.35 1.53
CA THR A 51 10.53 -1.52 0.32
C THR A 51 9.71 -0.25 0.55
N VAL A 52 8.50 -0.31 1.11
CA VAL A 52 7.71 0.91 1.36
C VAL A 52 8.33 1.82 2.41
N GLN A 53 9.08 1.27 3.36
CA GLN A 53 9.77 2.06 4.40
C GLN A 53 11.01 2.77 3.87
N SER A 54 11.72 2.18 2.89
CA SER A 54 13.01 2.70 2.40
C SER A 54 13.00 3.23 0.98
N ALA A 55 11.90 3.09 0.23
CA ALA A 55 11.84 3.51 -1.17
C ALA A 55 12.04 5.03 -1.29
N PRO A 56 12.89 5.49 -2.24
CA PRO A 56 13.10 6.91 -2.48
C PRO A 56 11.94 7.55 -3.24
N SER A 57 11.03 6.75 -3.82
CA SER A 57 9.82 7.23 -4.44
C SER A 57 8.73 6.16 -4.50
N PHE A 58 7.47 6.58 -4.64
CA PHE A 58 6.35 5.67 -4.77
C PHE A 58 6.42 4.83 -6.07
N ASP A 59 7.04 5.37 -7.12
CA ASP A 59 7.30 4.61 -8.35
C ASP A 59 8.23 3.42 -8.11
N GLN A 60 9.18 3.50 -7.16
CA GLN A 60 10.02 2.35 -6.81
C GLN A 60 9.24 1.25 -6.09
N VAL A 61 8.24 1.63 -5.27
CA VAL A 61 7.32 0.66 -4.65
C VAL A 61 6.51 -0.07 -5.73
N LYS A 62 5.94 0.67 -6.69
CA LYS A 62 5.16 0.08 -7.79
C LYS A 62 6.01 -0.87 -8.62
N LYS A 63 7.24 -0.46 -8.99
CA LYS A 63 8.20 -1.32 -9.71
C LYS A 63 8.55 -2.60 -8.94
N PHE A 64 8.69 -2.50 -7.62
CA PHE A 64 8.94 -3.69 -6.81
C PHE A 64 7.78 -4.68 -6.92
N VAL A 65 6.54 -4.22 -6.75
CA VAL A 65 5.34 -5.09 -6.83
C VAL A 65 5.19 -5.69 -8.23
N GLU A 66 5.35 -4.88 -9.27
CA GLU A 66 5.33 -5.32 -10.67
C GLU A 66 6.36 -6.43 -10.93
N HIS A 67 7.62 -6.22 -10.50
CA HIS A 67 8.68 -7.21 -10.62
C HIS A 67 8.41 -8.51 -9.87
N GLN A 68 7.72 -8.45 -8.72
CA GLN A 68 7.31 -9.67 -8.01
C GLN A 68 6.25 -10.44 -8.80
N GLY A 69 5.31 -9.74 -9.43
CA GLY A 69 4.32 -10.33 -10.35
C GLY A 69 4.99 -11.00 -11.55
N GLU A 70 5.88 -10.29 -12.25
CA GLU A 70 6.62 -10.82 -13.39
C GLU A 70 7.48 -12.04 -13.03
N LYS A 71 8.07 -12.06 -11.83
CA LYS A 71 8.81 -13.22 -11.32
C LYS A 71 7.89 -14.43 -11.10
N ALA A 72 6.69 -14.20 -10.58
CA ALA A 72 5.72 -15.26 -10.35
C ALA A 72 5.24 -15.86 -11.68
N GLU A 73 4.93 -15.00 -12.65
CA GLU A 73 4.53 -15.41 -14.00
C GLU A 73 5.61 -16.22 -14.71
N ARG A 74 6.87 -15.74 -14.69
CA ARG A 74 8.03 -16.49 -15.24
C ARG A 74 8.24 -17.85 -14.59
N ALA A 75 7.82 -18.01 -13.33
CA ALA A 75 7.90 -19.27 -12.59
C ALA A 75 6.64 -20.14 -12.76
N GLY A 76 5.67 -19.75 -13.59
CA GLY A 76 4.38 -20.46 -13.77
C GLY A 76 3.47 -20.42 -12.54
N ARG A 77 3.68 -19.47 -11.63
CA ARG A 77 2.91 -19.30 -10.38
C ARG A 77 1.87 -18.21 -10.53
N PHE A 78 0.84 -18.48 -11.34
CA PHE A 78 -0.17 -17.49 -11.71
C PHE A 78 -0.97 -16.95 -10.51
N ASP A 79 -1.28 -17.79 -9.52
CA ASP A 79 -1.95 -17.40 -8.28
C ASP A 79 -1.11 -16.40 -7.45
N VAL A 80 0.21 -16.58 -7.43
CA VAL A 80 1.14 -15.62 -6.83
C VAL A 80 1.23 -14.33 -7.68
N GLY A 81 1.09 -14.44 -9.00
CA GLY A 81 0.96 -13.30 -9.90
C GLY A 81 -0.27 -12.46 -9.59
N GLU A 82 -1.45 -13.09 -9.48
CA GLU A 82 -2.72 -12.46 -9.11
C GLU A 82 -2.65 -11.74 -7.75
N PHE A 83 -1.96 -12.36 -6.78
CA PHE A 83 -1.69 -11.72 -5.49
C PHE A 83 -0.93 -10.39 -5.66
N TRP A 84 0.18 -10.37 -6.40
CA TRP A 84 0.96 -9.15 -6.60
C TRP A 84 0.22 -8.12 -7.45
N GLU A 85 -0.57 -8.55 -8.43
CA GLU A 85 -1.44 -7.66 -9.19
C GLU A 85 -2.47 -6.97 -8.29
N ALA A 86 -3.11 -7.72 -7.38
CA ALA A 86 -4.08 -7.16 -6.45
C ALA A 86 -3.44 -6.17 -5.46
N VAL A 87 -2.23 -6.46 -4.96
CA VAL A 87 -1.43 -5.51 -4.17
C VAL A 87 -1.13 -4.26 -4.99
N GLY A 88 -0.72 -4.41 -6.26
CA GLY A 88 -0.46 -3.29 -7.16
C GLY A 88 -1.68 -2.40 -7.40
N LYS A 89 -2.86 -3.00 -7.59
CA LYS A 89 -4.15 -2.28 -7.73
C LYS A 89 -4.49 -1.49 -6.48
N ALA A 90 -4.32 -2.08 -5.29
CA ALA A 90 -4.55 -1.39 -4.04
C ALA A 90 -3.63 -0.17 -3.86
N LEU A 91 -2.35 -0.31 -4.21
CA LEU A 91 -1.39 0.79 -4.17
C LEU A 91 -1.70 1.86 -5.22
N ALA A 92 -2.13 1.50 -6.42
CA ALA A 92 -2.48 2.47 -7.46
C ALA A 92 -3.61 3.43 -7.02
N GLY A 93 -4.55 2.95 -6.19
CA GLY A 93 -5.63 3.78 -5.62
C GLY A 93 -5.15 4.85 -4.63
N LEU A 94 -3.90 4.77 -4.14
CA LEU A 94 -3.37 5.74 -3.17
C LEU A 94 -3.07 7.11 -3.78
N GLU A 95 -2.86 7.18 -5.10
CA GLU A 95 -2.60 8.47 -5.77
C GLU A 95 -3.82 9.41 -5.64
N ASP A 96 -5.03 8.89 -5.84
CA ASP A 96 -6.28 9.65 -5.70
C ASP A 96 -6.56 10.01 -4.23
N GLU A 97 -6.29 9.10 -3.30
CA GLU A 97 -6.46 9.35 -1.86
C GLU A 97 -5.52 10.45 -1.35
N ALA A 98 -4.24 10.41 -1.74
CA ALA A 98 -3.30 11.46 -1.37
C ALA A 98 -3.69 12.82 -1.95
N TRP A 99 -4.18 12.87 -3.19
CA TRP A 99 -4.68 14.12 -3.77
C TRP A 99 -5.87 14.66 -2.98
N ARG A 100 -6.81 13.78 -2.61
CA ARG A 100 -7.97 14.15 -1.77
C ARG A 100 -7.52 14.67 -0.40
N LEU A 101 -6.67 13.93 0.31
CA LEU A 101 -6.20 14.30 1.65
C LEU A 101 -5.39 15.61 1.65
N ALA A 102 -4.54 15.81 0.64
CA ALA A 102 -3.79 17.06 0.49
C ALA A 102 -4.72 18.25 0.24
N THR A 103 -5.75 18.07 -0.59
CA THR A 103 -6.78 19.09 -0.85
C THR A 103 -7.57 19.43 0.42
N GLU A 104 -8.02 18.41 1.17
CA GLU A 104 -8.75 18.59 2.44
C GLU A 104 -7.90 19.24 3.53
N ALA A 105 -6.58 19.02 3.51
CA ALA A 105 -5.63 19.67 4.40
C ALA A 105 -5.29 21.11 3.96
N GLY A 106 -5.77 21.54 2.79
CA GLY A 106 -5.48 22.86 2.21
C GLY A 106 -4.03 23.00 1.76
N LEU A 107 -3.33 21.90 1.47
CA LEU A 107 -1.99 21.93 0.89
C LEU A 107 -2.07 22.40 -0.57
N PRO A 108 -0.99 23.00 -1.10
CA PRO A 108 -0.90 23.27 -2.53
C PRO A 108 -0.90 21.94 -3.28
N VAL A 109 -2.02 21.64 -3.93
CA VAL A 109 -2.14 20.50 -4.85
C VAL A 109 -2.05 21.00 -6.28
N PRO A 110 -1.29 20.32 -7.16
CA PRO A 110 -1.34 20.65 -8.57
C PRO A 110 -2.77 20.51 -9.11
N PRO A 111 -3.21 21.40 -10.02
CA PRO A 111 -4.53 21.33 -10.62
C PRO A 111 -4.87 19.94 -11.18
N LYS A 112 -6.15 19.58 -11.14
CA LYS A 112 -6.62 18.35 -11.78
C LYS A 112 -6.30 18.40 -13.28
N GLY A 113 -5.54 17.42 -13.77
CA GLY A 113 -5.04 17.40 -15.16
C GLY A 113 -3.61 17.91 -15.35
N SER A 114 -2.93 18.34 -14.28
CA SER A 114 -1.48 18.56 -14.29
C SER A 114 -0.72 17.33 -14.78
N LYS A 115 0.47 17.56 -15.36
CA LYS A 115 1.31 16.45 -15.83
C LYS A 115 1.57 15.50 -14.66
N ARG A 116 1.45 14.19 -14.91
CA ARG A 116 1.69 13.15 -13.89
C ARG A 116 3.02 13.33 -13.15
N ARG A 117 4.06 13.82 -13.83
CA ARG A 117 5.37 14.11 -13.22
C ARG A 117 5.28 15.17 -12.12
N ASP A 118 4.55 16.25 -12.36
CA ASP A 118 4.46 17.39 -11.44
C ASP A 118 3.60 17.01 -10.22
N VAL A 119 2.49 16.31 -10.44
CA VAL A 119 1.66 15.73 -9.37
C VAL A 119 2.47 14.76 -8.51
N ARG A 120 3.25 13.89 -9.16
CA ARG A 120 4.11 12.95 -8.44
C ARG A 120 5.14 13.67 -7.59
N GLN A 121 5.87 14.62 -8.15
CA GLN A 121 6.94 15.27 -7.40
C GLN A 121 6.45 15.98 -6.13
N GLU A 122 5.29 16.62 -6.17
CA GLU A 122 4.72 17.33 -5.02
C GLU A 122 4.08 16.40 -3.97
N LEU A 123 3.45 15.29 -4.41
CA LEU A 123 2.70 14.40 -3.53
C LEU A 123 3.41 13.09 -3.20
N ASP A 124 4.58 12.81 -3.77
CA ASP A 124 5.32 11.55 -3.54
C ASP A 124 5.58 11.26 -2.05
N PRO A 125 5.95 12.23 -1.20
CA PRO A 125 6.09 11.97 0.24
C PRO A 125 4.78 11.49 0.89
N LEU A 126 3.63 12.03 0.45
CA LEU A 126 2.33 11.62 0.93
C LEU A 126 1.97 10.23 0.38
N PHE A 127 2.24 9.94 -0.91
CA PHE A 127 2.04 8.62 -1.49
C PHE A 127 2.81 7.54 -0.73
N LEU A 128 4.09 7.81 -0.43
CA LEU A 128 4.92 6.92 0.37
C LEU A 128 4.35 6.72 1.77
N ARG A 129 3.89 7.79 2.43
CA ARG A 129 3.27 7.68 3.76
C ARG A 129 2.01 6.82 3.73
N LEU A 130 1.12 7.02 2.76
CA LEU A 130 -0.08 6.20 2.62
C LEU A 130 0.28 4.74 2.32
N ALA A 131 1.27 4.51 1.45
CA ALA A 131 1.73 3.16 1.13
C ALA A 131 2.28 2.44 2.37
N GLN A 132 3.03 3.13 3.23
CA GLN A 132 3.55 2.59 4.48
C GLN A 132 2.42 2.13 5.41
N GLU A 133 1.42 2.98 5.65
CA GLU A 133 0.27 2.68 6.51
C GLU A 133 -0.55 1.51 5.95
N TYR A 134 -0.88 1.53 4.65
CA TYR A 134 -1.64 0.47 4.02
C TYR A 134 -0.90 -0.88 4.09
N VAL A 135 0.38 -0.90 3.72
CA VAL A 135 1.20 -2.11 3.73
C VAL A 135 1.42 -2.61 5.15
N GLN A 136 1.56 -1.73 6.13
CA GLN A 136 1.68 -2.13 7.53
C GLN A 136 0.44 -2.91 7.99
N HIS A 137 -0.76 -2.40 7.71
CA HIS A 137 -2.01 -3.11 8.02
C HIS A 137 -2.12 -4.44 7.28
N PHE A 138 -1.81 -4.42 5.98
CA PHE A 138 -1.86 -5.61 5.13
C PHE A 138 -0.90 -6.70 5.59
N VAL A 139 0.36 -6.34 5.91
CA VAL A 139 1.40 -7.27 6.36
C VAL A 139 1.06 -7.80 7.75
N ALA A 140 0.61 -6.95 8.68
CA ALA A 140 0.21 -7.37 10.01
C ALA A 140 -0.89 -8.44 9.94
N HIS A 141 -1.96 -8.20 9.17
CA HIS A 141 -3.04 -9.18 8.99
C HIS A 141 -2.58 -10.44 8.27
N SER A 142 -1.76 -10.29 7.22
CA SER A 142 -1.21 -11.42 6.46
C SER A 142 -0.36 -12.33 7.32
N THR A 143 0.45 -11.75 8.22
CA THR A 143 1.25 -12.50 9.19
C THR A 143 0.36 -13.24 10.18
N MET A 144 -0.72 -12.63 10.69
CA MET A 144 -1.67 -13.33 11.56
C MET A 144 -2.31 -14.55 10.88
N LEU A 145 -2.70 -14.41 9.61
CA LEU A 145 -3.27 -15.50 8.81
C LEU A 145 -2.27 -16.62 8.47
N SER A 146 -0.99 -16.28 8.38
CA SER A 146 0.09 -17.22 8.08
C SER A 146 0.44 -18.14 9.26
N HIS A 147 -0.02 -17.83 10.48
CA HIS A 147 0.25 -18.64 11.68
C HIS A 147 -0.73 -19.83 11.79
N PRO A 148 -0.25 -21.05 12.12
CA PRO A 148 -1.08 -22.27 12.18
C PRO A 148 -2.26 -22.23 13.17
N SER A 149 -2.22 -21.34 14.17
CA SER A 149 -3.16 -21.27 15.29
C SER A 149 -4.60 -20.87 14.90
N HIS A 150 -4.83 -20.40 13.68
CA HIS A 150 -6.16 -20.00 13.19
C HIS A 150 -6.81 -21.01 12.23
N ARG A 151 -6.21 -22.19 12.02
CA ARG A 151 -6.93 -23.31 11.41
C ARG A 151 -7.91 -23.86 12.45
N ARG A 152 -9.17 -23.41 12.38
CA ARG A 152 -10.27 -24.04 13.12
C ARG A 152 -10.17 -25.55 12.92
N MET A 153 -10.04 -26.26 14.03
CA MET A 153 -10.25 -27.71 14.03
C MET A 153 -11.68 -27.98 13.53
N PRO A 154 -11.88 -29.02 12.72
CA PRO A 154 -13.19 -29.42 12.22
C PRO A 154 -14.16 -29.79 13.35
#